data_AF-A0A0T6BB57-F1
#
_entry.id   AF-A0A0T6BB57-F1
#
_cell.length_a   1.000
_cell.length_b   1.000
_cell.length_c   1.000
_cell.angle_alpha   90.00
_cell.angle_beta   90.00
_cell.angle_gamma   90.00
#
_symmetry.space_group_name_H-M   'P 1'
#
loop_
_entity.id
_entity.type
_entity.pdbx_description
1 polymer ?
#
loop_
_entity_poly.entity_id
_entity_poly.type
_entity_poly.pdbx_seq_one_letter_code
_entity_poly.pdbx_strand_id
1 'polypeptide(L)'
;LALSEYPNEIKAKITGKGCVSVQAEVNYHLDTAAALEDLRLDIDLKPANQRFKCSVIILKPCVSYTGVGQINMAIVEVNMPSGYAPDQASFLSFNIDNDSGVKKFEIIRNQVVFYLTNLSANKVCLPFTIEENLVVENVANATVKFYDYYKPEVSISKSFKAEDCEVNINVPA
;
A
#
# COMPACT_ATOMS: atom_id res chain seq x y z
N LEU A 1 -23.64 6.76 -2.63
CA LEU A 1 -24.54 6.03 -3.56
C LEU A 1 -24.10 4.58 -3.56
N ALA A 2 -24.81 3.72 -2.84
CA ALA A 2 -24.50 2.29 -2.80
C ALA A 2 -25.12 1.61 -4.04
N LEU A 3 -24.33 0.84 -4.77
CA LEU A 3 -24.82 0.00 -5.87
C LEU A 3 -25.57 -1.19 -5.26
N SER A 4 -26.87 -1.31 -5.52
CA SER A 4 -27.72 -2.37 -4.99
C SER A 4 -27.64 -3.68 -5.78
N GLU A 5 -27.18 -3.62 -7.03
CA GLU A 5 -27.03 -4.79 -7.91
C GLU A 5 -25.77 -4.64 -8.77
N TYR A 6 -24.97 -5.70 -8.82
CA TYR A 6 -23.84 -5.84 -9.73
C TYR A 6 -24.35 -6.32 -11.09
N PRO A 7 -23.76 -5.86 -12.22
CA PRO A 7 -24.12 -6.39 -13.54
C PRO A 7 -23.65 -7.85 -13.63
N ASN A 8 -24.57 -8.78 -13.38
CA ASN A 8 -24.29 -10.22 -13.30
C ASN A 8 -24.42 -10.95 -14.65
N GLU A 9 -24.88 -10.26 -15.70
CA GLU A 9 -25.18 -10.90 -16.98
C GLU A 9 -24.62 -10.09 -18.16
N ILE A 10 -23.75 -10.73 -18.96
CA ILE A 10 -23.20 -10.16 -20.19
C ILE A 10 -23.67 -11.04 -21.36
N LYS A 11 -24.43 -10.46 -22.29
CA LYS A 11 -24.93 -11.14 -23.49
C LYS A 11 -24.19 -10.65 -24.73
N ALA A 12 -23.52 -11.55 -25.44
CA ALA A 12 -22.84 -11.27 -26.70
C ALA A 12 -23.38 -12.17 -27.82
N LYS A 13 -23.66 -11.59 -29.00
CA LYS A 13 -24.08 -12.32 -30.20
C LYS A 13 -23.09 -12.03 -31.33
N ILE A 14 -22.45 -13.06 -31.86
CA ILE A 14 -21.39 -12.94 -32.87
C ILE A 14 -21.78 -13.81 -34.08
N THR A 15 -21.71 -13.25 -35.29
CA THR A 15 -22.05 -13.95 -36.53
C THR A 15 -21.06 -13.58 -37.64
N GLY A 16 -20.48 -14.58 -38.32
CA GLY A 16 -19.53 -14.36 -39.41
C GLY A 16 -18.49 -15.47 -39.49
N LYS A 17 -17.43 -15.25 -40.29
CA LYS A 17 -16.26 -16.14 -40.37
C LYS A 17 -15.05 -15.41 -39.79
N GLY A 18 -14.37 -16.03 -38.85
CA GLY A 18 -13.20 -15.46 -38.14
C GLY A 18 -13.23 -15.79 -36.65
N CYS A 19 -12.21 -15.32 -35.92
CA CYS A 19 -12.11 -15.49 -34.47
C CYS A 19 -12.33 -14.14 -33.77
N VAL A 20 -13.01 -14.17 -32.62
CA VAL A 20 -13.29 -12.97 -31.80
C VAL A 20 -12.89 -13.27 -30.35
N SER A 21 -12.23 -12.30 -29.70
CA SER A 21 -12.00 -12.29 -28.25
C SER A 21 -12.93 -11.23 -27.63
N VAL A 22 -13.66 -11.61 -26.58
CA VAL A 22 -14.57 -10.71 -25.85
C VAL A 22 -14.09 -10.64 -24.41
N GLN A 23 -13.77 -9.43 -23.94
CA GLN A 23 -13.39 -9.16 -22.56
C GLN A 23 -14.39 -8.15 -21.97
N ALA A 24 -14.86 -8.43 -20.77
CA ALA A 24 -15.73 -7.54 -20.01
C ALA A 24 -15.13 -7.33 -18.62
N GLU A 25 -15.06 -6.08 -18.20
CA GLU A 25 -14.43 -5.68 -16.95
C GLU A 25 -15.37 -4.71 -16.22
N VAL A 26 -15.57 -4.95 -14.92
CA VAL A 26 -16.45 -4.13 -14.07
C VAL A 26 -15.60 -3.57 -12.95
N ASN A 27 -15.47 -2.25 -12.92
CA ASN A 27 -14.70 -1.52 -11.91
C ASN A 27 -15.67 -0.77 -10.99
N TYR A 28 -15.54 -0.95 -9.68
CA TYR A 28 -16.40 -0.31 -8.69
C TYR A 28 -15.62 0.01 -7.41
N HIS A 29 -16.11 0.99 -6.65
CA HIS A 29 -15.52 1.38 -5.36
C HIS A 29 -16.17 0.56 -4.23
N LEU A 30 -15.35 -0.12 -3.43
CA LEU A 30 -15.79 -0.80 -2.21
C LEU A 30 -15.28 -0.02 -1.02
N ASP A 31 -16.19 0.40 -0.13
CA ASP A 31 -15.83 1.05 1.13
C ASP A 31 -15.15 0.06 2.09
N THR A 32 -15.40 -1.24 1.97
CA THR A 32 -14.72 -2.31 2.70
C THR A 32 -14.87 -3.62 1.93
N ALA A 33 -13.76 -4.23 1.50
CA ALA A 33 -13.81 -5.53 0.83
C ALA A 33 -13.67 -6.66 1.86
N ALA A 34 -14.72 -7.46 2.03
CA ALA A 34 -14.76 -8.58 2.99
C ALA A 34 -13.68 -9.67 2.75
N ALA A 35 -13.08 -9.73 1.55
CA ALA A 35 -11.93 -10.59 1.26
C ALA A 35 -10.60 -10.08 1.86
N LEU A 36 -10.61 -8.90 2.50
CA LEU A 36 -9.45 -8.27 3.12
C LEU A 36 -9.38 -8.47 4.63
N GLU A 37 -10.32 -9.18 5.27
CA GLU A 37 -10.30 -9.34 6.74
C GLU A 37 -9.01 -10.01 7.25
N ASP A 38 -8.40 -10.83 6.39
CA ASP A 38 -7.15 -11.53 6.67
C ASP A 38 -5.92 -10.66 6.41
N LEU A 39 -6.01 -9.61 5.58
CA LEU A 39 -4.91 -8.68 5.34
C LEU A 39 -5.00 -7.52 6.32
N ARG A 40 -3.95 -7.32 7.12
CA ARG A 40 -3.86 -6.19 8.03
C ARG A 40 -2.80 -5.24 7.54
N LEU A 41 -3.15 -3.96 7.47
CA LEU A 41 -2.26 -2.85 7.14
C LEU A 41 -2.53 -1.73 8.14
N ASP A 42 -1.49 -1.30 8.85
CA ASP A 42 -1.51 -0.13 9.72
C ASP A 42 -0.40 0.83 9.30
N ILE A 43 -0.62 2.12 9.50
CA ILE A 43 0.33 3.17 9.13
C ILE A 43 0.56 4.02 10.37
N ASP A 44 1.80 4.07 10.83
CA ASP A 44 2.24 5.00 11.86
C ASP A 44 3.07 6.12 11.22
N LEU A 45 2.78 7.36 11.60
CA LEU A 45 3.54 8.56 11.23
C LEU A 45 4.12 9.20 12.47
N LYS A 46 5.39 9.59 12.44
CA LYS A 46 6.03 10.35 13.53
C LYS A 46 6.92 11.44 12.97
N PRO A 47 6.97 12.62 13.58
CA PRO A 47 7.92 13.64 13.19
C PRO A 47 9.33 13.20 13.61
N ALA A 48 10.31 13.29 12.70
CA ALA A 48 11.71 13.02 13.04
C ALA A 48 12.33 14.16 13.86
N ASN A 49 11.74 15.36 13.79
CA ASN A 49 12.16 16.56 14.50
C ASN A 49 10.95 17.29 15.10
N GLN A 50 11.11 17.85 16.31
CA GLN A 50 10.07 18.64 16.98
C GLN A 50 9.97 20.10 16.50
N ARG A 51 11.02 20.64 15.87
CA ARG A 51 11.12 22.06 15.48
C ARG A 51 10.47 22.35 14.13
N PHE A 52 10.65 21.47 13.15
CA PHE A 52 10.00 21.49 11.84
C PHE A 52 9.15 20.24 11.73
N LYS A 53 7.97 20.31 12.36
CA LYS A 53 7.04 19.18 12.38
C LYS A 53 6.60 18.87 10.95
N CYS A 54 6.50 17.58 10.65
CA CYS A 54 6.11 17.03 9.35
C CYS A 54 6.99 17.39 8.14
N SER A 55 8.04 18.22 8.25
CA SER A 55 9.02 18.37 7.15
C SER A 55 9.91 17.12 6.99
N VAL A 56 10.14 16.39 8.09
CA VAL A 56 10.80 15.08 8.08
C VAL A 56 9.94 14.12 8.89
N ILE A 57 9.46 13.05 8.26
CA ILE A 57 8.51 12.10 8.83
C ILE A 57 9.10 10.70 8.80
N ILE A 58 9.08 10.02 9.94
CA ILE A 58 9.28 8.58 10.03
C ILE A 58 7.95 7.92 9.70
N LEU A 59 7.86 7.33 8.51
CA LEU A 59 6.72 6.58 8.02
C LEU A 59 6.96 5.09 8.29
N LYS A 60 6.04 4.45 8.98
CA LYS A 60 6.15 3.03 9.35
C LYS A 60 4.86 2.27 9.03
N PRO A 61 4.68 1.82 7.78
CA PRO A 61 3.66 0.84 7.45
C PRO A 61 3.98 -0.50 8.13
N CYS A 62 2.94 -1.14 8.67
CA CYS A 62 3.02 -2.44 9.31
C CYS A 62 1.96 -3.37 8.72
N VAL A 63 2.38 -4.55 8.27
CA VAL A 63 1.50 -5.53 7.62
C VAL A 63 1.51 -6.88 8.35
N SER A 64 0.39 -7.58 8.32
CA SER A 64 0.30 -8.99 8.72
C SER A 64 -0.81 -9.71 7.97
N TYR A 65 -0.78 -11.04 8.02
CA TYR A 65 -1.79 -11.91 7.43
C TYR A 65 -2.37 -12.85 8.50
N THR A 66 -3.68 -12.76 8.76
CA THR A 66 -4.38 -13.56 9.77
C THR A 66 -5.20 -14.71 9.20
N GLY A 67 -5.16 -14.92 7.88
CA GLY A 67 -5.84 -16.02 7.23
C GLY A 67 -5.15 -17.35 7.45
N VAL A 68 -5.70 -18.41 6.84
CA VAL A 68 -5.15 -19.75 6.97
C VAL A 68 -3.79 -19.84 6.25
N GLY A 69 -2.77 -20.32 6.97
CA GLY A 69 -1.43 -20.52 6.45
C GLY A 69 -0.56 -19.26 6.51
N GLN A 70 0.22 -19.02 5.46
CA GLN A 70 1.08 -17.85 5.30
C GLN A 70 1.07 -17.41 3.84
N ILE A 71 1.27 -16.11 3.60
CA ILE A 71 1.58 -15.59 2.27
C ILE A 71 3.05 -15.88 2.00
N ASN A 72 3.35 -16.49 0.86
CA ASN A 72 4.74 -16.77 0.49
C ASN A 72 5.47 -15.51 0.05
N MET A 73 4.94 -14.66 -0.82
CA MET A 73 5.62 -13.41 -1.18
C MET A 73 4.61 -12.29 -1.19
N ALA A 74 4.89 -11.24 -0.44
CA ALA A 74 4.02 -10.09 -0.27
C ALA A 74 4.71 -8.83 -0.80
N ILE A 75 3.93 -7.92 -1.35
CA ILE A 75 4.40 -6.62 -1.84
C ILE A 75 3.75 -5.52 -1.02
N VAL A 76 4.55 -4.53 -0.62
CA VAL A 76 4.08 -3.28 -0.01
C VAL A 76 4.56 -2.12 -0.86
N GLU A 77 3.63 -1.45 -1.55
CA GLU A 77 3.88 -0.27 -2.36
C GLU A 77 3.50 0.98 -1.54
N VAL A 78 4.42 1.93 -1.44
CA VAL A 78 4.22 3.18 -0.72
C VAL A 78 4.43 4.34 -1.67
N ASN A 79 3.35 5.04 -2.00
CA ASN A 79 3.40 6.28 -2.76
C ASN A 79 3.64 7.45 -1.81
N MET A 80 4.56 8.36 -2.14
CA MET A 80 4.80 9.53 -1.30
C MET A 80 3.74 10.61 -1.48
N PRO A 81 3.47 11.43 -0.45
CA PRO A 81 2.68 12.64 -0.59
C PRO A 81 3.33 13.60 -1.59
N SER A 82 2.53 14.46 -2.25
CA SER A 82 3.11 15.43 -3.18
C SER A 82 4.06 16.39 -2.43
N GLY A 83 5.25 16.62 -2.99
CA GLY A 83 6.27 17.45 -2.35
C GLY A 83 7.22 16.70 -1.43
N TYR A 84 6.93 15.44 -1.10
CA TYR A 84 7.77 14.56 -0.29
C TYR A 84 8.56 13.56 -1.13
N ALA A 85 9.75 13.18 -0.66
CA ALA A 85 10.56 12.10 -1.24
C ALA A 85 11.11 11.17 -0.13
N PRO A 86 11.37 9.89 -0.43
CA PRO A 86 12.00 8.99 0.53
C PRO A 86 13.48 9.34 0.74
N ASP A 87 13.93 9.35 1.99
CA ASP A 87 15.35 9.45 2.33
C ASP A 87 16.03 8.09 2.12
N GLN A 88 16.92 8.02 1.13
CA GLN A 88 17.64 6.80 0.77
C GLN A 88 18.53 6.29 1.92
N ALA A 89 19.04 7.17 2.79
CA ALA A 89 19.89 6.77 3.91
C ALA A 89 19.12 5.96 4.96
N SER A 90 17.84 6.27 5.18
CA SER A 90 16.99 5.53 6.11
C SER A 90 16.84 4.04 5.78
N PHE A 91 17.07 3.65 4.52
CA PHE A 91 16.98 2.26 4.08
C PHE A 91 18.24 1.42 4.35
N LEU A 92 19.36 2.05 4.71
CA LEU A 92 20.59 1.33 5.08
C LEU A 92 20.39 0.40 6.27
N SER A 93 19.37 0.66 7.09
CA SER A 93 19.00 -0.13 8.26
C SER A 93 18.19 -1.40 7.92
N PHE A 94 17.59 -1.48 6.72
CA PHE A 94 17.00 -2.72 6.23
C PHE A 94 18.14 -3.68 5.86
N ASN A 95 18.70 -4.33 6.88
CA ASN A 95 19.56 -5.48 6.69
C ASN A 95 18.69 -6.58 6.05
N ILE A 96 18.94 -6.83 4.77
CA ILE A 96 18.23 -7.77 3.90
C ILE A 96 18.44 -9.24 4.33
N ASP A 97 19.34 -9.48 5.28
CA ASP A 97 19.98 -10.79 5.37
C ASP A 97 19.68 -11.66 6.60
N ASN A 98 18.79 -11.33 7.57
CA ASN A 98 18.35 -12.42 8.48
C ASN A 98 17.11 -12.31 9.38
N ASP A 99 16.39 -11.19 9.52
CA ASP A 99 15.20 -11.20 10.43
C ASP A 99 14.12 -10.14 10.16
N SER A 100 14.30 -9.31 9.12
CA SER A 100 13.36 -8.22 8.81
C SER A 100 12.13 -8.67 8.03
N GLY A 101 12.15 -9.89 7.47
CA GLY A 101 11.14 -10.35 6.51
C GLY A 101 11.20 -9.66 5.15
N VAL A 102 12.13 -8.71 4.94
CA VAL A 102 12.30 -7.94 3.69
C VAL A 102 13.35 -8.60 2.81
N LYS A 103 12.94 -9.06 1.62
CA LYS A 103 13.81 -9.65 0.60
C LYS A 103 14.60 -8.60 -0.19
N LYS A 104 13.94 -7.50 -0.55
CA LYS A 104 14.54 -6.32 -1.20
C LYS A 104 13.57 -5.15 -1.15
N PHE A 105 14.08 -3.95 -1.46
CA PHE A 105 13.26 -2.79 -1.74
C PHE A 105 13.73 -2.10 -3.03
N GLU A 106 12.83 -1.37 -3.67
CA GLU A 106 13.10 -0.56 -4.85
C GLU A 106 12.52 0.83 -4.66
N ILE A 107 13.26 1.86 -5.06
CA ILE A 107 12.77 3.24 -5.09
C ILE A 107 12.59 3.62 -6.56
N ILE A 108 11.34 3.83 -6.96
CA ILE A 108 10.97 4.15 -8.35
C ILE A 108 10.29 5.51 -8.34
N ARG A 109 11.01 6.54 -8.79
CA ARG A 109 10.57 7.94 -8.77
C ARG A 109 10.21 8.39 -7.34
N ASN A 110 8.92 8.45 -7.02
CA ASN A 110 8.38 8.90 -5.74
C ASN A 110 7.58 7.79 -5.04
N GLN A 111 7.94 6.54 -5.32
CA GLN A 111 7.34 5.34 -4.77
C GLN A 111 8.44 4.44 -4.22
N VAL A 112 8.16 3.79 -3.09
CA VAL A 112 8.99 2.73 -2.51
C VAL A 112 8.21 1.42 -2.60
N VAL A 113 8.86 0.37 -3.10
CA VAL A 113 8.27 -0.97 -3.21
C VAL A 113 9.10 -1.93 -2.37
N PHE A 114 8.48 -2.53 -1.36
CA PHE A 114 9.08 -3.58 -0.54
C PHE A 114 8.61 -4.95 -1.00
N TYR A 115 9.56 -5.88 -1.08
CA TYR A 115 9.32 -7.28 -1.39
C TYR A 115 9.57 -8.09 -0.12
N LEU A 116 8.54 -8.73 0.43
CA LEU A 116 8.64 -9.52 1.66
C LEU A 116 8.78 -11.02 1.34
N THR A 117 9.64 -11.71 2.09
CA THR A 117 9.99 -13.13 1.86
C THR A 117 8.89 -14.10 2.25
N ASN A 118 8.06 -13.75 3.23
CA ASN A 118 6.81 -14.38 3.62
C ASN A 118 6.05 -13.45 4.57
N LEU A 119 4.77 -13.76 4.82
CA LEU A 119 3.97 -13.04 5.80
C LEU A 119 3.02 -14.00 6.52
N SER A 120 3.00 -13.90 7.84
CA SER A 120 2.12 -14.66 8.72
C SER A 120 1.37 -13.69 9.65
N ALA A 121 0.79 -14.22 10.74
CA ALA A 121 0.15 -13.38 11.76
C ALA A 121 1.13 -12.43 12.47
N ASN A 122 2.43 -12.73 12.43
CA ASN A 122 3.46 -11.84 12.96
C ASN A 122 3.57 -10.58 12.11
N LYS A 123 3.45 -9.43 12.77
CA LYS A 123 3.46 -8.11 12.13
C LYS A 123 4.87 -7.75 11.64
N VAL A 124 4.99 -7.42 10.37
CA VAL A 124 6.22 -6.89 9.76
C VAL A 124 6.05 -5.38 9.58
N CYS A 125 6.93 -4.59 10.18
CA CYS A 125 6.90 -3.13 10.10
C CYS A 125 8.11 -2.62 9.30
N LEU A 126 7.88 -1.63 8.45
CA LEU A 126 8.86 -1.12 7.48
C LEU A 126 9.09 0.38 7.72
N PRO A 127 9.79 0.77 8.80
CA PRO A 127 10.07 2.18 9.07
C PRO A 127 11.09 2.75 8.08
N PHE A 128 10.78 3.87 7.47
CA PHE A 128 11.72 4.68 6.69
C PHE A 128 11.36 6.16 6.81
N THR A 129 12.25 7.04 6.37
CA THR A 129 12.08 8.48 6.48
C THR A 129 11.65 9.07 5.15
N ILE A 130 10.73 10.03 5.18
CA ILE A 130 10.32 10.86 4.05
C ILE A 130 10.57 12.33 4.39
N GLU A 131 11.03 13.10 3.41
CA GLU A 131 11.41 14.49 3.56
C GLU A 131 10.64 15.38 2.59
N GLU A 132 10.19 16.53 3.07
CA GLU A 132 9.57 17.56 2.25
C GLU A 132 10.66 18.27 1.42
N ASN A 133 10.71 17.95 0.13
CA ASN A 133 11.66 18.53 -0.83
C ASN A 133 11.10 19.77 -1.52
N LEU A 134 9.77 19.85 -1.68
CA LEU A 134 9.08 20.95 -2.32
C LEU A 134 7.85 21.30 -1.49
N VAL A 135 7.79 22.55 -1.04
CA VAL A 135 6.61 23.08 -0.34
C VAL A 135 5.48 23.25 -1.35
N VAL A 136 4.38 22.53 -1.13
CA VAL A 136 3.17 22.56 -1.97
C VAL A 136 1.99 22.97 -1.10
N GLU A 137 1.15 23.88 -1.60
CA GLU A 137 0.02 24.42 -0.82
C GLU A 137 -1.08 23.37 -0.55
N ASN A 138 -1.33 22.46 -1.50
CA ASN A 138 -2.32 21.40 -1.37
C ASN A 138 -1.64 20.03 -1.50
N VAL A 139 -1.10 19.52 -0.38
CA VAL A 139 -0.41 18.23 -0.35
C VAL A 139 -1.40 17.11 -0.63
N ALA A 140 -1.23 16.42 -1.75
CA ALA A 140 -2.04 15.26 -2.09
C ALA A 140 -1.76 14.10 -1.13
N ASN A 141 -2.82 13.39 -0.75
CA ASN A 141 -2.72 12.19 0.08
C ASN A 141 -1.82 11.15 -0.57
N ALA A 142 -1.10 10.42 0.27
CA ALA A 142 -0.33 9.26 -0.10
C ALA A 142 -1.13 7.98 0.11
N THR A 143 -0.65 6.88 -0.46
CA THR A 143 -1.28 5.56 -0.31
C THR A 143 -0.22 4.50 -0.04
N VAL A 144 -0.52 3.61 0.91
CA VAL A 144 0.16 2.33 1.08
C VAL A 144 -0.75 1.23 0.58
N LYS A 145 -0.24 0.39 -0.32
CA LYS A 145 -0.95 -0.77 -0.88
C LYS A 145 -0.18 -2.03 -0.50
N PHE A 146 -0.89 -3.05 -0.02
CA PHE A 146 -0.35 -4.33 0.41
C PHE A 146 -1.13 -5.49 -0.25
N TYR A 147 -0.42 -6.46 -0.84
CA TYR A 147 -1.01 -7.61 -1.51
C TYR A 147 -0.08 -8.83 -1.59
N ASP A 148 -0.67 -10.00 -1.87
CA ASP A 148 0.06 -11.22 -2.24
C ASP A 148 0.55 -11.10 -3.68
N TYR A 149 1.85 -11.31 -3.90
CA TYR A 149 2.47 -11.25 -5.22
C TYR A 149 1.80 -12.17 -6.25
N TYR A 150 1.29 -13.32 -5.82
CA TYR A 150 0.66 -14.30 -6.71
C TYR A 150 -0.84 -14.06 -6.92
N LYS A 151 -1.45 -13.16 -6.13
CA LYS A 151 -2.88 -12.79 -6.20
C LYS A 151 -3.06 -11.28 -5.99
N PRO A 152 -2.53 -10.44 -6.89
CA PRO A 152 -2.54 -8.98 -6.72
C PRO A 152 -3.95 -8.36 -6.70
N GLU A 153 -4.96 -9.08 -7.18
CA GLU A 153 -6.37 -8.71 -7.08
C GLU A 153 -6.87 -8.69 -5.62
N VAL A 154 -6.24 -9.43 -4.71
CA VAL A 154 -6.52 -9.40 -3.27
C VAL A 154 -5.54 -8.42 -2.61
N SER A 155 -5.97 -7.15 -2.50
CA SER A 155 -5.12 -6.08 -1.99
C SER A 155 -5.86 -5.16 -1.03
N ILE A 156 -5.19 -4.74 0.05
CA ILE A 156 -5.66 -3.69 0.93
C ILE A 156 -4.85 -2.41 0.67
N SER A 157 -5.52 -1.27 0.68
CA SER A 157 -4.88 0.03 0.53
C SER A 157 -5.37 0.99 1.60
N LYS A 158 -4.45 1.74 2.20
CA LYS A 158 -4.78 2.83 3.13
C LYS A 158 -4.15 4.12 2.65
N SER A 159 -4.92 5.21 2.73
CA SER A 159 -4.41 6.54 2.43
C SER A 159 -4.01 7.27 3.70
N PHE A 160 -2.97 8.10 3.64
CA PHE A 160 -2.53 8.92 4.77
C PHE A 160 -2.16 10.33 4.31
N LYS A 161 -2.18 11.29 5.23
CA LYS A 161 -1.72 12.65 4.98
C LYS A 161 -0.40 12.91 5.72
N ALA A 162 0.48 13.69 5.12
CA ALA A 162 1.72 14.08 5.78
C ALA A 162 1.47 14.88 7.07
N GLU A 163 0.42 15.70 7.07
CA GLU A 163 -0.05 16.52 8.19
C GLU A 163 -0.44 15.70 9.42
N ASP A 164 -0.88 14.45 9.22
CA ASP A 164 -1.25 13.55 10.31
C ASP A 164 -0.04 13.13 11.15
N CYS A 165 1.20 13.50 10.79
CA CYS A 165 2.38 13.19 11.59
C CYS A 165 2.35 13.81 13.00
N GLU A 166 1.59 14.89 13.21
CA GLU A 166 1.54 15.58 14.51
C GLU A 166 0.65 14.92 15.55
N VAL A 167 -0.26 14.07 15.09
CA VAL A 167 -1.23 13.36 15.93
C VAL A 167 -0.86 11.90 15.78
N ASN A 168 -0.56 11.15 16.86
CA ASN A 168 -0.36 9.70 16.75
C ASN A 168 -1.70 9.05 16.36
N ILE A 169 -2.10 9.17 15.09
CA ILE A 169 -3.35 8.64 14.56
C ILE A 169 -3.02 7.26 14.02
N ASN A 170 -3.56 6.24 14.68
CA ASN A 170 -3.78 4.98 13.99
C ASN A 170 -4.76 5.28 12.86
N VAL A 171 -4.27 5.38 11.61
CA VAL A 171 -5.12 5.67 10.45
C VAL A 171 -6.18 4.56 10.35
N PRO A 172 -7.48 4.87 10.61
CA PRO A 172 -8.52 3.85 10.60
C PRO A 172 -8.67 3.27 9.20
N ALA A 173 -9.08 2.00 9.17
CA ALA A 173 -9.24 1.23 7.94
C ALA A 173 -10.41 1.71 7.08
#